data_AF-A0A1H7RXS0-F1
#
_entry.id   AF-A0A1H7RXS0-F1
#
_cell.length_a   1.000
_cell.length_b   1.000
_cell.length_c   1.000
_cell.angle_alpha   90.00
_cell.angle_beta   90.00
_cell.angle_gamma   90.00
#
_symmetry.space_group_name_H-M   'P 1'
#
loop_
_entity.id
_entity.type
_entity.pdbx_description
1 polymer ?
#
loop_
_entity_poly.entity_id
_entity_poly.type
_entity_poly.pdbx_seq_one_letter_code
_entity_poly.pdbx_strand_id
1 'polypeptide(L)'
;MPSLYDDLFEEDGKQTKSNNQKSEPINFDNDRFQEIGKESLDEILALIKQFNSKAEPFSQLLTRTRAVDYEVEKGVLDFFLISNDKHDQGSLANERSYYTVLQSKFTAIIAPMRDLGHIHLQTIKQFNRDIDTDYYSIQKTDKQVQSDKEIAIDHINTQRKILADAANSLSILEEALTNTEDRLRIYIDVGGINNISSSECEILVQKRTSLTSGQLHHFDYSFFKMNLLDKTAIAMGVYLKETTSQYLNKLGNVFN
;
A
#
# COMPACT_ATOMS: atom_id res chain seq x y z
N MET A 1 37.01 -11.91 55.62
CA MET A 1 36.72 -12.29 54.23
C MET A 1 36.90 -13.80 54.10
N PRO A 2 35.84 -14.55 53.81
CA PRO A 2 35.90 -15.92 53.35
C PRO A 2 35.71 -15.99 51.82
N SER A 3 36.43 -16.90 51.19
CA SER A 3 36.41 -17.23 49.77
C SER A 3 35.22 -18.15 49.44
N LEU A 4 34.62 -17.98 48.25
CA LEU A 4 33.42 -18.68 47.75
C LEU A 4 33.71 -20.05 47.10
N TYR A 5 34.91 -20.61 47.28
CA TYR A 5 35.36 -21.84 46.60
C TYR A 5 35.27 -23.12 47.44
N ASP A 6 34.75 -23.06 48.67
CA ASP A 6 34.80 -24.22 49.59
C ASP A 6 33.52 -25.05 49.65
N ASP A 7 32.42 -24.62 49.02
CA ASP A 7 31.17 -25.37 49.09
C ASP A 7 30.94 -26.21 47.82
N LEU A 8 31.11 -27.51 48.05
CA LEU A 8 30.24 -28.57 47.52
C LEU A 8 30.74 -29.26 46.24
N PHE A 9 31.94 -29.81 46.35
CA PHE A 9 32.12 -31.23 46.01
C PHE A 9 31.17 -32.07 46.90
N GLU A 10 29.94 -32.27 46.45
CA GLU A 10 29.11 -33.40 46.86
C GLU A 10 28.63 -34.12 45.59
N GLU A 11 29.22 -35.28 45.34
CA GLU A 11 28.69 -36.30 44.43
C GLU A 11 27.34 -36.79 44.95
N ASP A 12 26.27 -36.66 44.16
CA ASP A 12 25.42 -37.81 43.82
C ASP A 12 24.34 -37.46 42.76
N GLY A 13 24.60 -37.94 41.53
CA GLY A 13 23.61 -38.45 40.57
C GLY A 13 22.35 -37.66 40.20
N LYS A 14 22.40 -36.90 39.08
CA LYS A 14 21.65 -37.16 37.82
C LYS A 14 21.65 -35.97 36.84
N GLN A 15 22.45 -36.10 35.79
CA GLN A 15 22.37 -35.54 34.42
C GLN A 15 21.58 -34.23 34.17
N THR A 16 22.29 -33.10 34.19
CA THR A 16 21.91 -31.88 33.44
C THR A 16 22.29 -32.04 31.96
N LYS A 17 21.29 -31.98 31.07
CA LYS A 17 21.51 -31.94 29.62
C LYS A 17 22.25 -30.65 29.27
N SER A 18 23.49 -30.80 28.79
CA SER A 18 24.27 -29.78 28.11
C SER A 18 23.46 -29.22 26.93
N ASN A 19 23.14 -27.92 26.98
CA ASN A 19 22.74 -27.18 25.79
C ASN A 19 23.92 -26.27 25.41
N ASN A 20 24.89 -26.85 24.69
CA ASN A 20 25.92 -26.12 23.98
C ASN A 20 25.26 -25.32 22.84
N GLN A 21 24.66 -24.18 23.15
CA GLN A 21 24.44 -23.14 22.14
C GLN A 21 25.78 -22.47 21.90
N LYS A 22 26.48 -22.93 20.86
CA LYS A 22 27.55 -22.14 20.25
C LYS A 22 26.92 -20.79 19.87
N SER A 23 27.39 -19.72 20.50
CA SER A 23 27.15 -18.38 20.01
C SER A 23 27.61 -18.34 18.56
N GLU A 24 26.68 -18.08 17.64
CA GLU A 24 27.04 -17.81 16.26
C GLU A 24 28.02 -16.64 16.24
N PRO A 25 29.12 -16.72 15.47
CA PRO A 25 30.05 -15.62 15.38
C PRO A 25 29.31 -14.38 14.86
N ILE A 26 29.47 -13.26 15.56
CA ILE A 26 28.98 -11.95 15.13
C ILE A 26 29.55 -11.71 13.72
N ASN A 27 28.68 -11.69 12.72
CA ASN A 27 29.08 -11.43 11.36
C ASN A 27 29.35 -9.91 11.22
N PHE A 28 30.62 -9.53 11.22
CA PHE A 28 31.07 -8.14 11.05
C PHE A 28 30.94 -7.64 9.59
N ASP A 29 30.66 -8.54 8.63
CA ASP A 29 30.34 -8.18 7.24
C ASP A 29 28.84 -7.90 7.03
N ASN A 30 28.07 -7.78 8.11
CA ASN A 30 26.68 -7.34 8.03
C ASN A 30 26.67 -5.86 7.61
N ASP A 31 25.98 -5.52 6.52
CA ASP A 31 25.85 -4.15 5.97
C ASP A 31 25.45 -3.09 7.03
N ARG A 32 24.92 -3.54 8.17
CA ARG A 32 24.58 -2.71 9.34
C ARG A 32 25.79 -2.03 10.02
N PHE A 33 27.02 -2.50 9.80
CA PHE A 33 28.23 -1.99 10.47
C PHE A 33 29.21 -1.26 9.53
N GLN A 34 28.81 -0.94 8.30
CA GLN A 34 29.66 -0.15 7.40
C GLN A 34 29.72 1.32 7.85
N GLU A 35 30.82 1.71 8.51
CA GLU A 35 31.05 3.06 9.08
C GLU A 35 31.18 4.20 8.05
N ILE A 36 31.05 3.93 6.74
CA ILE A 36 31.32 4.88 5.65
C ILE A 36 30.03 5.32 4.90
N GLY A 37 28.85 4.84 5.33
CA GLY A 37 27.55 5.20 4.77
C GLY A 37 26.84 6.36 5.49
N LYS A 38 25.78 6.91 4.89
CA LYS A 38 24.82 7.77 5.62
C LYS A 38 24.18 6.92 6.73
N GLU A 39 23.91 7.53 7.89
CA GLU A 39 23.23 6.80 8.98
C GLU A 39 21.87 6.27 8.50
N SER A 40 21.51 5.03 8.86
CA SER A 40 20.30 4.36 8.37
C SER A 40 19.02 5.16 8.60
N LEU A 41 18.94 5.91 9.71
CA LEU A 41 17.81 6.78 10.02
C LEU A 41 17.73 7.98 9.07
N ASP A 42 18.86 8.55 8.67
CA ASP A 42 18.89 9.65 7.70
C ASP A 42 18.51 9.19 6.29
N GLU A 43 18.86 7.95 5.93
CA GLU A 43 18.42 7.35 4.67
C GLU A 43 16.90 7.13 4.65
N ILE A 44 16.32 6.66 5.75
CA ILE A 44 14.85 6.54 5.90
C ILE A 44 14.18 7.91 5.79
N LEU A 45 14.72 8.94 6.47
CA LEU A 45 14.20 10.29 6.38
C LEU A 45 14.34 10.89 4.96
N ALA A 46 15.39 10.52 4.22
CA ALA A 46 15.55 10.90 2.81
C ALA A 46 14.49 10.23 1.92
N LEU A 47 14.20 8.94 2.11
CA LEU A 47 13.11 8.24 1.41
C LEU A 47 11.74 8.85 1.72
N ILE A 48 11.50 9.24 2.98
CA ILE A 48 10.28 9.95 3.38
C ILE A 48 10.17 11.30 2.66
N LYS A 49 11.25 12.08 2.59
CA LYS A 49 11.26 13.35 1.83
C LYS A 49 10.97 13.11 0.35
N GLN A 50 11.56 12.07 -0.24
CA GLN A 50 11.30 11.68 -1.62
C GLN A 50 9.83 11.34 -1.82
N PHE A 51 9.24 10.55 -0.93
CA PHE A 51 7.80 10.24 -0.97
C PHE A 51 6.97 11.52 -0.92
N ASN A 52 7.22 12.39 0.06
CA ASN A 52 6.44 13.62 0.25
C ASN A 52 6.48 14.53 -0.97
N SER A 53 7.65 14.66 -1.62
CA SER A 53 7.80 15.47 -2.84
C SER A 53 6.93 14.97 -4.02
N LYS A 54 6.72 13.65 -4.11
CA LYS A 54 5.84 13.04 -5.11
C LYS A 54 4.37 12.99 -4.65
N ALA A 55 4.14 12.93 -3.34
CA ALA A 55 2.81 12.79 -2.76
C ALA A 55 1.98 14.07 -2.85
N GLU A 56 2.60 15.25 -2.79
CA GLU A 56 1.90 16.52 -2.92
C GLU A 56 1.20 16.69 -4.29
N PRO A 57 1.88 16.58 -5.44
CA PRO A 57 1.22 16.66 -6.74
C PRO A 57 0.23 15.51 -6.95
N PHE A 58 0.50 14.34 -6.37
CA PHE A 58 -0.43 13.21 -6.40
C PHE A 58 -1.71 13.46 -5.61
N SER A 59 -1.64 14.09 -4.45
CA SER A 59 -2.81 14.45 -3.65
C SER A 59 -3.68 15.49 -4.35
N GLN A 60 -3.05 16.45 -5.04
CA GLN A 60 -3.74 17.39 -5.92
C GLN A 60 -4.41 16.68 -7.10
N LEU A 61 -3.76 15.67 -7.69
CA LEU A 61 -4.34 14.84 -8.75
C LEU A 61 -5.58 14.10 -8.27
N LEU A 62 -5.55 13.46 -7.09
CA LEU A 62 -6.72 12.78 -6.52
C LEU A 62 -7.89 13.76 -6.33
N THR A 63 -7.59 14.92 -5.76
CA THR A 63 -8.58 16.00 -5.54
C THR A 63 -9.17 16.53 -6.85
N ARG A 64 -8.39 16.64 -7.93
CA ARG A 64 -8.87 17.07 -9.26
C ARG A 64 -9.63 15.97 -9.98
N THR A 65 -9.24 14.71 -9.75
CA THR A 65 -9.89 13.57 -10.38
C THR A 65 -11.31 13.39 -9.85
N ARG A 66 -11.52 13.71 -8.56
CA ARG A 66 -12.79 13.62 -7.84
C ARG A 66 -13.49 12.29 -8.09
N ALA A 67 -12.79 11.19 -7.80
CA ALA A 67 -13.33 9.86 -8.02
C ALA A 67 -14.71 9.66 -7.34
N VAL A 68 -14.89 10.25 -6.15
CA VAL A 68 -16.16 10.27 -5.38
C VAL A 68 -17.34 10.81 -6.18
N ASP A 69 -17.14 11.72 -7.13
CA ASP A 69 -18.24 12.24 -7.96
C ASP A 69 -18.83 11.15 -8.89
N TYR A 70 -18.14 10.02 -9.05
CA TYR A 70 -18.56 8.85 -9.83
C TYR A 70 -18.99 7.67 -8.95
N GLU A 71 -19.03 7.84 -7.63
CA GLU A 71 -19.48 6.83 -6.70
C GLU A 71 -20.99 6.60 -6.87
N VAL A 72 -21.37 5.34 -7.05
CA VAL A 72 -22.78 4.95 -7.16
C VAL A 72 -23.23 4.47 -5.80
N GLU A 73 -23.96 5.33 -5.08
CA GLU A 73 -24.61 4.95 -3.83
C GLU A 73 -25.72 3.94 -4.14
N LYS A 74 -25.48 2.64 -3.89
CA LYS A 74 -26.51 1.60 -3.97
C LYS A 74 -27.21 1.51 -2.62
N GLY A 75 -28.29 2.26 -2.45
CA GLY A 75 -29.15 2.18 -1.28
C GLY A 75 -30.09 0.97 -1.35
N VAL A 76 -30.53 0.47 -0.20
CA VAL A 76 -31.55 -0.62 -0.13
C VAL A 76 -32.85 -0.22 -0.85
N LEU A 77 -33.10 1.09 -1.00
CA LEU A 77 -34.24 1.67 -1.71
C LEU A 77 -34.13 1.58 -3.25
N ASP A 78 -32.92 1.44 -3.81
CA ASP A 78 -32.73 1.34 -5.27
C ASP A 78 -33.25 0.01 -5.85
N PHE A 79 -33.47 -1.00 -5.00
CA PHE A 79 -34.16 -2.24 -5.40
C PHE A 79 -35.67 -2.05 -5.59
N PHE A 80 -36.25 -0.97 -5.03
CA PHE A 80 -37.70 -0.74 -5.00
C PHE A 80 -38.14 0.46 -5.85
N LEU A 81 -37.22 1.34 -6.24
CA LEU A 81 -37.47 2.50 -7.08
C LEU A 81 -36.63 2.39 -8.35
N ILE A 82 -37.25 2.58 -9.51
CA ILE A 82 -36.53 2.82 -10.77
C ILE A 82 -35.86 4.19 -10.61
N SER A 83 -34.68 4.19 -10.01
CA SER A 83 -33.84 5.37 -9.89
C SER A 83 -33.26 5.66 -11.26
N ASN A 84 -33.50 6.87 -11.79
CA ASN A 84 -32.82 7.32 -13.00
C ASN A 84 -31.32 7.34 -12.72
N ASP A 85 -30.53 6.60 -13.50
CA ASP A 85 -29.08 6.60 -13.37
C ASP A 85 -28.55 8.03 -13.58
N LYS A 86 -28.00 8.63 -12.52
CA LYS A 86 -27.43 9.98 -12.50
C LYS A 86 -26.30 10.14 -13.53
N HIS A 87 -25.67 9.03 -13.94
CA HIS A 87 -24.55 8.99 -14.85
C HIS A 87 -24.90 8.51 -16.26
N ASP A 88 -26.19 8.32 -16.59
CA ASP A 88 -26.61 8.04 -17.97
C ASP A 88 -26.27 9.23 -18.89
N GLN A 89 -25.57 8.93 -19.98
CA GLN A 89 -25.11 9.92 -20.95
C GLN A 89 -26.06 10.05 -22.16
N GLY A 90 -27.14 9.27 -22.22
CA GLY A 90 -28.26 9.38 -23.17
C GLY A 90 -27.93 9.01 -24.63
N SER A 91 -26.67 8.72 -24.96
CA SER A 91 -26.28 8.22 -26.28
C SER A 91 -25.02 7.37 -26.23
N LEU A 92 -24.87 6.46 -27.19
CA LEU A 92 -23.70 5.58 -27.31
C LEU A 92 -22.39 6.37 -27.44
N ALA A 93 -22.40 7.45 -28.23
CA ALA A 93 -21.22 8.28 -28.44
C ALA A 93 -20.75 8.95 -27.14
N ASN A 94 -21.70 9.44 -26.33
CA ASN A 94 -21.38 10.06 -25.06
C ASN A 94 -20.91 9.03 -24.03
N GLU A 95 -21.54 7.85 -23.95
CA GLU A 95 -21.08 6.76 -23.06
C GLU A 95 -19.65 6.32 -23.41
N ARG A 96 -19.31 6.22 -24.70
CA ARG A 96 -17.93 5.92 -25.14
C ARG A 96 -16.93 7.00 -24.73
N SER A 97 -17.31 8.26 -24.88
CA SER A 97 -16.48 9.39 -24.45
C SER A 97 -16.27 9.36 -22.92
N TYR A 98 -17.36 9.15 -22.18
CA TYR A 98 -17.33 9.04 -20.72
C TYR A 98 -16.45 7.87 -20.24
N TYR A 99 -16.61 6.70 -20.84
CA TYR A 99 -15.76 5.52 -20.60
C TYR A 99 -14.28 5.83 -20.82
N THR A 100 -13.94 6.53 -21.91
CA THR A 100 -12.56 6.93 -22.22
C THR A 100 -12.00 7.91 -21.18
N VAL A 101 -12.82 8.84 -20.70
CA VAL A 101 -12.45 9.77 -19.62
C VAL A 101 -12.16 9.02 -18.33
N LEU A 102 -13.00 8.05 -17.95
CA LEU A 102 -12.79 7.21 -16.77
C LEU A 102 -11.50 6.39 -16.88
N GLN A 103 -11.22 5.77 -18.03
CA GLN A 103 -9.97 5.04 -18.25
C GLN A 103 -8.73 5.94 -18.14
N SER A 104 -8.80 7.16 -18.69
CA SER A 104 -7.73 8.15 -18.61
C SER A 104 -7.47 8.56 -17.16
N LYS A 105 -8.53 8.82 -16.39
CA LYS A 105 -8.43 9.14 -14.95
C LYS A 105 -7.83 7.99 -14.15
N PHE A 106 -8.26 6.75 -14.41
CA PHE A 106 -7.70 5.57 -13.75
C PHE A 106 -6.21 5.44 -14.02
N THR A 107 -5.81 5.53 -15.30
CA THR A 107 -4.41 5.46 -15.74
C THR A 107 -3.56 6.57 -15.11
N ALA A 108 -4.11 7.79 -15.04
CA ALA A 108 -3.43 8.94 -14.44
C ALA A 108 -3.14 8.74 -12.95
N ILE A 109 -3.98 8.00 -12.20
CA ILE A 109 -3.77 7.73 -10.78
C ILE A 109 -2.85 6.52 -10.56
N ILE A 110 -3.07 5.41 -11.26
CA ILE A 110 -2.37 4.15 -10.96
C ILE A 110 -0.86 4.22 -11.24
N ALA A 111 -0.44 4.97 -12.26
CA ALA A 111 0.97 5.15 -12.59
C ALA A 111 1.78 5.83 -11.46
N PRO A 112 1.42 7.04 -10.97
CA PRO A 112 2.10 7.66 -9.84
C PRO A 112 1.88 6.91 -8.51
N MET A 113 0.74 6.21 -8.35
CA MET A 113 0.51 5.37 -7.18
C MET A 113 1.53 4.23 -7.07
N ARG A 114 1.87 3.58 -8.19
CA ARG A 114 2.91 2.53 -8.23
C ARG A 114 4.26 3.08 -7.77
N ASP A 115 4.66 4.25 -8.28
CA ASP A 115 5.91 4.91 -7.89
C ASP A 115 5.99 5.19 -6.39
N LEU A 116 4.90 5.73 -5.83
CA LEU A 116 4.79 5.98 -4.39
C LEU A 116 4.81 4.66 -3.60
N GLY A 117 4.17 3.62 -4.10
CA GLY A 117 4.19 2.29 -3.52
C GLY A 117 5.61 1.72 -3.44
N HIS A 118 6.44 1.89 -4.48
CA HIS A 118 7.83 1.44 -4.46
C HIS A 118 8.66 2.15 -3.38
N ILE A 119 8.50 3.47 -3.25
CA ILE A 119 9.18 4.26 -2.22
C ILE A 119 8.73 3.82 -0.82
N HIS A 120 7.42 3.56 -0.64
CA HIS A 120 6.87 3.04 0.60
C HIS A 120 7.45 1.68 0.97
N LEU A 121 7.53 0.75 0.02
CA LEU A 121 8.15 -0.57 0.21
C LEU A 121 9.63 -0.44 0.60
N GLN A 122 10.40 0.43 -0.08
CA GLN A 122 11.80 0.67 0.26
C GLN A 122 11.95 1.23 1.67
N THR A 123 11.12 2.22 2.03
CA THR A 123 11.11 2.84 3.37
C THR A 123 10.86 1.79 4.45
N ILE A 124 9.85 0.92 4.27
CA ILE A 124 9.50 -0.11 5.25
C ILE A 124 10.54 -1.22 5.31
N LYS A 125 11.12 -1.63 4.18
CA LYS A 125 12.22 -2.60 4.15
C LYS A 125 13.40 -2.09 4.97
N GLN A 126 13.80 -0.85 4.72
CA GLN A 126 14.92 -0.25 5.43
C GLN A 126 14.62 -0.03 6.91
N PHE A 127 13.43 0.46 7.24
CA PHE A 127 13.00 0.64 8.63
C PHE A 127 13.00 -0.68 9.42
N ASN A 128 12.46 -1.77 8.86
CA ASN A 128 12.46 -3.06 9.57
C ASN A 128 13.83 -3.72 9.66
N ARG A 129 14.68 -3.51 8.65
CA ARG A 129 16.03 -4.08 8.62
C ARG A 129 16.95 -3.36 9.60
N ASP A 130 16.87 -2.04 9.69
CA ASP A 130 17.93 -1.25 10.32
C ASP A 130 17.49 -0.60 11.65
N ILE A 131 16.19 -0.46 11.91
CA ILE A 131 15.66 0.19 13.11
C ILE A 131 15.02 -0.85 14.05
N ASP A 132 15.54 -0.95 15.27
CA ASP A 132 14.95 -1.69 16.38
C ASP A 132 14.95 -0.85 17.68
N THR A 133 14.53 -1.47 18.78
CA THR A 133 14.49 -0.84 20.11
C THR A 133 15.88 -0.40 20.55
N ASP A 134 16.91 -1.15 20.15
CA ASP A 134 18.29 -0.98 20.60
C ASP A 134 19.13 -0.16 19.59
N TYR A 135 18.49 0.36 18.54
CA TYR A 135 19.15 1.18 17.53
C TYR A 135 19.79 2.41 18.16
N TYR A 136 21.08 2.56 17.89
CA TYR A 136 21.95 3.62 18.36
C TYR A 136 22.57 4.34 17.15
N SER A 137 22.70 5.67 17.26
CA SER A 137 23.39 6.51 16.27
C SER A 137 24.67 7.07 16.90
N ILE A 138 25.73 7.10 16.10
CA ILE A 138 27.04 7.61 16.54
C ILE A 138 27.03 9.15 16.51
N GLN A 139 26.25 9.74 15.61
CA GLN A 139 26.22 11.20 15.39
C GLN A 139 25.12 11.91 16.20
N LYS A 140 24.08 11.20 16.64
CA LYS A 140 22.89 11.78 17.28
C LYS A 140 22.77 11.38 18.75
N THR A 141 22.16 12.26 19.54
CA THR A 141 21.81 11.95 20.94
C THR A 141 20.61 10.99 20.99
N ASP A 142 20.49 10.21 22.07
CA ASP A 142 19.36 9.27 22.26
C ASP A 142 17.99 9.94 22.12
N LYS A 143 17.86 11.20 22.60
CA LYS A 143 16.63 11.98 22.45
C LYS A 143 16.32 12.28 20.98
N GLN A 144 17.34 12.63 20.19
CA GLN A 144 17.18 12.91 18.77
C GLN A 144 16.84 11.62 18.01
N VAL A 145 17.48 10.50 18.34
CA VAL A 145 17.18 9.19 17.77
C VAL A 145 15.73 8.80 18.02
N GLN A 146 15.24 8.95 19.26
CA GLN A 146 13.86 8.63 19.60
C GLN A 146 12.86 9.52 18.84
N SER A 147 13.12 10.84 18.79
CA SER A 147 12.29 11.78 18.03
C SER A 147 12.26 11.44 16.55
N ASP A 148 13.41 11.14 15.93
CA ASP A 148 13.51 10.81 14.51
C ASP A 148 12.81 9.47 14.20
N LYS A 149 12.84 8.49 15.12
CA LYS A 149 12.09 7.22 15.00
C LYS A 149 10.57 7.47 14.99
N GLU A 150 10.08 8.30 15.90
CA GLU A 150 8.66 8.67 15.98
C GLU A 150 8.20 9.38 14.70
N ILE A 151 8.98 10.37 14.24
CA ILE A 151 8.75 11.07 12.96
C ILE A 151 8.70 10.07 11.79
N ALA A 152 9.62 9.11 11.75
CA ALA A 152 9.64 8.10 10.70
C ALA A 152 8.37 7.23 10.71
N ILE A 153 7.92 6.77 11.88
CA ILE A 153 6.70 5.97 12.03
C ILE A 153 5.47 6.77 11.58
N ASP A 154 5.33 8.00 12.02
CA ASP A 154 4.21 8.88 11.65
C ASP A 154 4.14 9.11 10.14
N HIS A 155 5.30 9.33 9.51
CA HIS A 155 5.37 9.46 8.07
C HIS A 155 5.05 8.15 7.35
N ILE A 156 5.52 6.99 7.81
CA ILE A 156 5.15 5.69 7.21
C ILE A 156 3.63 5.47 7.27
N ASN A 157 2.99 5.82 8.39
CA ASN A 157 1.54 5.76 8.52
C ASN A 157 0.83 6.73 7.55
N THR A 158 1.37 7.93 7.38
CA THR A 158 0.86 8.93 6.41
C THR A 158 0.97 8.43 4.98
N GLN A 159 2.10 7.82 4.60
CA GLN A 159 2.29 7.19 3.29
C GLN A 159 1.21 6.13 3.02
N ARG A 160 0.96 5.26 4.01
CA ARG A 160 -0.05 4.21 3.93
C ARG A 160 -1.45 4.79 3.73
N LYS A 161 -1.78 5.89 4.41
CA LYS A 161 -3.06 6.59 4.24
C LYS A 161 -3.23 7.14 2.82
N ILE A 162 -2.21 7.82 2.29
CA ILE A 162 -2.24 8.39 0.93
C ILE A 162 -2.44 7.28 -0.12
N LEU A 163 -1.74 6.16 0.03
CA LEU A 163 -1.89 5.01 -0.88
C LEU A 163 -3.29 4.37 -0.76
N ALA A 164 -3.88 4.35 0.42
CA ALA A 164 -5.24 3.84 0.60
C ALA A 164 -6.31 4.76 0.01
N ASP A 165 -6.17 6.07 0.16
CA ASP A 165 -7.09 7.05 -0.44
C ASP A 165 -7.05 6.94 -1.99
N ALA A 166 -5.87 6.70 -2.54
CA ALA A 166 -5.70 6.40 -3.96
C ALA A 166 -6.34 5.07 -4.37
N ALA A 167 -6.14 4.00 -3.59
CA ALA A 167 -6.76 2.70 -3.85
C ALA A 167 -8.28 2.78 -3.84
N ASN A 168 -8.86 3.58 -2.94
CA ASN A 168 -10.28 3.84 -2.89
C ASN A 168 -10.75 4.58 -4.15
N SER A 169 -10.02 5.62 -4.56
CA SER A 169 -10.31 6.37 -5.79
C SER A 169 -10.29 5.47 -7.03
N LEU A 170 -9.30 4.57 -7.14
CA LEU A 170 -9.23 3.58 -8.23
C LEU A 170 -10.40 2.59 -8.17
N SER A 171 -10.80 2.15 -6.98
CA SER A 171 -11.95 1.24 -6.80
C SER A 171 -13.26 1.88 -7.27
N ILE A 172 -13.49 3.16 -6.96
CA ILE A 172 -14.67 3.89 -7.42
C ILE A 172 -14.65 4.03 -8.96
N LEU A 173 -13.50 4.35 -9.53
CA LEU A 173 -13.36 4.46 -10.99
C LEU A 173 -13.54 3.12 -11.70
N GLU A 174 -13.09 2.02 -11.11
CA GLU A 174 -13.32 0.65 -11.61
C GLU A 174 -14.81 0.30 -11.61
N GLU A 175 -15.53 0.62 -10.53
CA GLU A 175 -16.98 0.43 -10.47
C GLU A 175 -17.70 1.32 -11.50
N ALA A 176 -17.31 2.58 -11.63
CA ALA A 176 -17.88 3.49 -12.62
C ALA A 176 -17.67 3.00 -14.06
N LEU A 177 -16.49 2.44 -14.37
CA LEU A 177 -16.21 1.79 -15.66
C LEU A 177 -17.14 0.59 -15.89
N THR A 178 -17.33 -0.25 -14.87
CA THR A 178 -18.22 -1.41 -14.94
C THR A 178 -19.67 -1.00 -15.17
N ASN A 179 -20.16 0.01 -14.45
CA ASN A 179 -21.52 0.54 -14.63
C ASN A 179 -21.70 1.17 -16.03
N THR A 180 -20.66 1.80 -16.57
CA THR A 180 -20.66 2.33 -17.95
C THR A 180 -20.72 1.20 -18.98
N GLU A 181 -20.04 0.07 -18.74
CA GLU A 181 -20.14 -1.13 -19.56
C GLU A 181 -21.57 -1.71 -19.55
N ASP A 182 -22.23 -1.72 -18.38
CA ASP A 182 -23.62 -2.14 -18.27
C ASP A 182 -24.58 -1.23 -19.05
N ARG A 183 -24.38 0.09 -19.03
CA ARG A 183 -25.13 1.02 -19.88
C ARG A 183 -24.86 0.82 -21.37
N LEU A 184 -23.60 0.58 -21.74
CA LEU A 184 -23.23 0.29 -23.12
C LEU A 184 -23.93 -0.96 -23.68
N ARG A 185 -24.22 -1.96 -22.83
CA ARG A 185 -24.94 -3.17 -23.24
C ARG A 185 -26.36 -2.90 -23.74
N ILE A 186 -26.99 -1.81 -23.30
CA ILE A 186 -28.34 -1.39 -23.76
C ILE A 186 -28.32 -1.08 -25.26
N TYR A 187 -27.17 -0.67 -25.81
CA TYR A 187 -27.00 -0.30 -27.22
C TYR A 187 -26.56 -1.47 -28.12
N ILE A 188 -26.53 -2.70 -27.59
CA ILE A 188 -26.15 -3.89 -28.35
C ILE A 188 -27.26 -4.26 -29.33
N ASP A 189 -26.91 -4.37 -30.61
CA ASP A 189 -27.77 -4.84 -31.70
C ASP A 189 -29.11 -4.08 -31.83
N VAL A 190 -29.16 -2.83 -31.36
CA VAL A 190 -30.33 -1.93 -31.43
C VAL A 190 -30.54 -1.39 -32.86
N GLY A 191 -29.49 -1.39 -33.69
CA GLY A 191 -29.51 -0.84 -35.04
C GLY A 191 -29.42 0.69 -35.09
N GLY A 192 -29.17 1.24 -36.28
CA GLY A 192 -29.01 2.69 -36.47
C GLY A 192 -27.69 3.26 -35.94
N ILE A 193 -27.69 4.54 -35.56
CA ILE A 193 -26.47 5.30 -35.17
C ILE A 193 -25.98 4.92 -33.76
N ASN A 194 -26.88 4.47 -32.88
CA ASN A 194 -26.58 4.05 -31.52
C ASN A 194 -26.47 2.52 -31.42
N ASN A 195 -25.58 1.94 -32.22
CA ASN A 195 -25.37 0.50 -32.25
C ASN A 195 -23.92 0.14 -31.93
N ILE A 196 -23.73 -0.76 -30.97
CA ILE A 196 -22.44 -1.40 -30.69
C ILE A 196 -22.61 -2.91 -30.87
N SER A 197 -21.60 -3.58 -31.44
CA SER A 197 -21.64 -5.04 -31.52
C SER A 197 -21.33 -5.65 -30.15
N SER A 198 -21.88 -6.84 -29.88
CA SER A 198 -21.53 -7.61 -28.67
C SER A 198 -20.01 -7.79 -28.52
N SER A 199 -19.30 -8.08 -29.62
CA SER A 199 -17.84 -8.20 -29.65
C SER A 199 -17.11 -6.91 -29.28
N GLU A 200 -17.59 -5.75 -29.72
CA GLU A 200 -16.99 -4.46 -29.34
C GLU A 200 -17.15 -4.20 -27.85
N CYS A 201 -18.33 -4.51 -27.29
CA CYS A 201 -18.58 -4.40 -25.86
C CYS A 201 -17.65 -5.33 -25.05
N GLU A 202 -17.48 -6.58 -25.49
CA GLU A 202 -16.55 -7.53 -24.86
C GLU A 202 -15.09 -7.04 -24.90
N ILE A 203 -14.66 -6.42 -25.99
CA ILE A 203 -13.32 -5.82 -26.08
C ILE A 203 -13.13 -4.71 -25.04
N LEU A 204 -14.16 -3.89 -24.79
CA LEU A 204 -14.10 -2.86 -23.73
C LEU A 204 -13.96 -3.50 -22.35
N VAL A 205 -14.78 -4.51 -22.03
CA VAL A 205 -14.68 -5.25 -20.76
C VAL A 205 -13.30 -5.88 -20.56
N GLN A 206 -12.71 -6.47 -21.62
CA GLN A 206 -11.35 -7.02 -21.56
C GLN A 206 -10.30 -5.93 -21.32
N LYS A 207 -10.41 -4.78 -22.00
CA LYS A 207 -9.52 -3.63 -21.78
C LYS A 207 -9.60 -3.08 -20.36
N ARG A 208 -10.81 -2.91 -19.80
CA ARG A 208 -10.98 -2.54 -18.39
C ARG A 208 -10.34 -3.58 -17.48
N THR A 209 -10.62 -4.86 -17.68
CA THR A 209 -10.07 -5.93 -16.83
C THR A 209 -8.53 -5.92 -16.84
N SER A 210 -7.92 -5.75 -18.02
CA SER A 210 -6.47 -5.61 -18.15
C SER A 210 -5.94 -4.37 -17.40
N LEU A 211 -6.64 -3.24 -17.50
CA LEU A 211 -6.30 -1.98 -16.82
C LEU A 211 -6.44 -2.08 -15.28
N THR A 212 -7.52 -2.67 -14.77
CA THR A 212 -7.86 -2.66 -13.33
C THR A 212 -7.37 -3.87 -12.55
N SER A 213 -6.98 -4.96 -13.22
CA SER A 213 -6.44 -6.16 -12.54
C SER A 213 -5.03 -5.99 -11.96
N GLY A 214 -4.37 -4.86 -12.23
CA GLY A 214 -2.98 -4.63 -11.84
C GLY A 214 -1.94 -5.31 -12.75
N GLN A 215 -2.34 -6.21 -13.64
CA GLN A 215 -1.46 -6.91 -14.58
C GLN A 215 -0.74 -5.95 -15.53
N LEU A 216 -1.47 -5.02 -16.14
CA LEU A 216 -0.90 -4.04 -17.07
C LEU A 216 0.16 -3.15 -16.39
N HIS A 217 0.01 -2.91 -15.10
CA HIS A 217 0.86 -1.99 -14.34
C HIS A 217 1.97 -2.70 -13.56
N HIS A 218 1.98 -4.04 -13.52
CA HIS A 218 2.78 -4.85 -12.59
C HIS A 218 2.64 -4.33 -11.15
N PHE A 219 1.38 -4.02 -10.78
CA PHE A 219 1.06 -3.35 -9.53
C PHE A 219 -0.39 -3.63 -9.09
N ASP A 220 -0.55 -4.35 -7.99
CA ASP A 220 -1.85 -4.60 -7.37
C ASP A 220 -2.23 -3.49 -6.36
N TYR A 221 -2.97 -2.48 -6.81
CA TYR A 221 -3.44 -1.40 -5.93
C TYR A 221 -4.47 -1.88 -4.88
N SER A 222 -5.11 -3.04 -5.10
CA SER A 222 -6.15 -3.53 -4.21
C SER A 222 -5.62 -3.89 -2.83
N PHE A 223 -4.32 -4.22 -2.74
CA PHE A 223 -3.60 -4.40 -1.48
C PHE A 223 -3.73 -3.21 -0.52
N PHE A 224 -3.77 -1.99 -1.05
CA PHE A 224 -3.86 -0.77 -0.25
C PHE A 224 -5.28 -0.40 0.16
N LYS A 225 -6.30 -1.16 -0.27
CA LYS A 225 -7.68 -0.98 0.22
C LYS A 225 -7.68 -1.27 1.72
N MET A 226 -7.89 -0.22 2.51
CA MET A 226 -7.86 -0.34 3.97
C MET A 226 -9.05 -1.14 4.49
N ASN A 227 -8.76 -2.27 5.13
CA ASN A 227 -9.73 -2.97 5.95
C ASN A 227 -9.95 -2.22 7.27
N LEU A 228 -11.05 -2.52 7.98
CA LEU A 228 -11.40 -1.84 9.25
C LEU A 228 -10.26 -1.91 10.27
N LEU A 229 -9.55 -3.04 10.33
CA LEU A 229 -8.39 -3.25 11.20
C LEU A 229 -7.20 -2.34 10.86
N ASP A 230 -6.97 -2.09 9.57
CA ASP A 230 -5.91 -1.18 9.10
C ASP A 230 -6.25 0.27 9.44
N LYS A 231 -7.53 0.66 9.31
CA LYS A 231 -8.02 1.97 9.72
C LYS A 231 -7.83 2.18 11.23
N THR A 232 -8.12 1.18 12.06
CA THR A 232 -7.93 1.26 13.51
C THR A 232 -6.45 1.29 13.91
N ALA A 233 -5.58 0.49 13.27
CA ALA A 233 -4.15 0.49 13.58
C ALA A 233 -3.51 1.86 13.28
N ILE A 234 -3.90 2.48 12.16
CA ILE A 234 -3.42 3.80 11.77
C ILE A 234 -4.01 4.90 12.64
N ALA A 235 -5.30 4.82 12.99
CA ALA A 235 -5.92 5.78 13.91
C ALA A 235 -5.30 5.74 15.31
N MET A 236 -4.80 4.59 15.74
CA MET A 236 -4.13 4.40 17.04
C MET A 236 -2.61 4.68 16.97
N GLY A 237 -2.06 5.03 15.80
CA GLY A 237 -0.62 5.29 15.61
C GLY A 237 0.28 4.07 15.83
N VAL A 238 -0.27 2.86 15.80
CA VAL A 238 0.46 1.64 16.21
C VAL A 238 1.21 1.04 15.02
N TYR A 239 2.53 0.93 15.14
CA TYR A 239 3.39 0.17 14.22
C TYR A 239 3.91 -1.09 14.91
N LEU A 240 3.28 -2.24 14.65
CA LEU A 240 3.63 -3.53 15.27
C LEU A 240 4.56 -4.36 14.38
N LYS A 241 5.86 -4.45 14.74
CA LYS A 241 6.93 -5.07 13.93
C LYS A 241 6.64 -6.51 13.46
N GLU A 242 5.95 -7.33 14.26
CA GLU A 242 5.52 -8.69 13.87
C GLU A 242 4.46 -8.69 12.77
N THR A 243 3.45 -7.79 12.86
CA THR A 243 2.49 -7.57 11.78
C THR A 243 3.15 -6.94 10.55
N THR A 244 4.24 -6.19 10.77
CA THR A 244 5.00 -5.54 9.70
C THR A 244 5.77 -6.52 8.84
N SER A 245 6.27 -7.64 9.37
CA SER A 245 6.96 -8.67 8.56
C SER A 245 6.00 -9.40 7.62
N GLN A 246 4.79 -9.73 8.10
CA GLN A 246 3.73 -10.27 7.25
C GLN A 246 3.23 -9.25 6.23
N TYR A 247 3.09 -7.98 6.64
CA TYR A 247 2.74 -6.87 5.75
C TYR A 247 3.83 -6.64 4.69
N LEU A 248 5.11 -6.67 5.03
CA LEU A 248 6.24 -6.50 4.13
C LEU A 248 6.32 -7.62 3.10
N ASN A 249 6.08 -8.87 3.52
CA ASN A 249 6.01 -10.01 2.59
C ASN A 249 4.86 -9.84 1.59
N LYS A 250 3.68 -9.43 2.05
CA LYS A 250 2.53 -9.16 1.17
C LYS A 250 2.77 -7.95 0.26
N LEU A 251 3.34 -6.87 0.79
CA LEU A 251 3.69 -5.65 0.05
C LEU A 251 4.76 -5.94 -1.01
N GLY A 252 5.68 -6.86 -0.76
CA GLY A 252 6.63 -7.35 -1.77
C GLY A 252 5.93 -8.00 -2.96
N ASN A 253 4.82 -8.70 -2.73
CA ASN A 253 4.05 -9.37 -3.78
C ASN A 253 3.18 -8.42 -4.61
N VAL A 254 2.99 -7.18 -4.17
CA VAL A 254 2.20 -6.16 -4.89
C VAL A 254 2.82 -5.79 -6.23
N PHE A 255 4.14 -5.96 -6.39
CA PHE A 255 4.91 -5.56 -7.57
C PHE A 255 5.31 -6.74 -8.48
N ASN A 256 4.74 -7.92 -8.24
CA ASN A 256 5.02 -9.13 -9.01
C ASN A 256 4.01 -9.33 -10.16
#